data_AF-A0A968JVJ1-F1
#
_entry.id   AF-A0A968JVJ1-F1
#
_cell.length_a   1.000
_cell.length_b   1.000
_cell.length_c   1.000
_cell.angle_alpha   90.00
_cell.angle_beta   90.00
_cell.angle_gamma   90.00
#
_symmetry.space_group_name_H-M   'P 1'
#
loop_
_entity.id
_entity.type
_entity.pdbx_description
1 polymer ?
#
loop_
_entity_poly.entity_id
_entity_poly.type
_entity_poly.pdbx_seq_one_letter_code
_entity_poly.pdbx_strand_id
1 'polypeptide(L)'
;MLQTILRERWGFPFYVVSDWGAVHNTKEAINAGNDVCMGSDHYKNNLPGLVANSKVTEETINAAVRNVLRTKILAGMLDYYPKGAKELANSVEHVAICQESSRKSI
;
A
#
# COMPACT_ATOMS: atom_id res chain seq x y z
N MET A 1 -0.46 5.74 15.75
CA MET A 1 0.45 6.30 14.73
C MET A 1 -0.22 6.36 13.36
N LEU A 2 -0.56 5.24 12.72
CA LEU A 2 -1.21 5.27 11.39
C LEU A 2 -2.61 5.91 11.43
N GLN A 3 -3.49 5.53 12.37
CA GLN A 3 -4.78 6.22 12.52
C GLN A 3 -4.59 7.67 13.01
N THR A 4 -3.99 7.82 14.20
CA THR A 4 -3.97 9.11 14.91
C THR A 4 -3.11 10.20 14.28
N ILE A 5 -1.91 9.87 13.78
CA ILE A 5 -1.01 10.88 13.20
C ILE A 5 -1.21 10.95 11.68
N LEU A 6 -1.07 9.82 11.00
CA LEU A 6 -1.06 9.81 9.55
C LEU A 6 -2.45 10.12 8.96
N ARG A 7 -3.52 9.51 9.48
CA ARG A 7 -4.87 9.76 8.93
C ARG A 7 -5.57 10.95 9.57
N GLU A 8 -5.70 10.98 10.89
CA GLU A 8 -6.47 12.04 11.57
C GLU A 8 -5.73 13.39 11.52
N ARG A 9 -4.44 13.43 11.88
CA ARG A 9 -3.70 14.69 11.94
C ARG A 9 -3.20 15.18 10.58
N TRP A 10 -2.66 14.30 9.75
CA TRP A 10 -2.10 14.70 8.43
C TRP A 10 -3.10 14.58 7.29
N GLY A 11 -4.26 13.94 7.51
CA GLY A 11 -5.29 13.83 6.49
C GLY A 11 -4.93 12.86 5.36
N PHE A 12 -4.05 11.88 5.58
CA PHE A 12 -3.62 10.95 4.53
C PHE A 12 -4.78 10.06 4.04
N PRO A 13 -5.22 10.20 2.76
CA PRO A 13 -6.46 9.58 2.30
C PRO A 13 -6.24 8.24 1.57
N PHE A 14 -5.01 7.77 1.44
CA PHE A 14 -4.65 6.60 0.62
C PHE A 14 -4.38 5.36 1.48
N TYR A 15 -3.98 4.26 0.83
CA TYR A 15 -3.69 3.03 1.55
C TYR A 15 -2.30 3.04 2.19
N VAL A 16 -2.17 2.33 3.31
CA VAL A 16 -0.92 1.96 3.96
C VAL A 16 -0.63 0.49 3.64
N VAL A 17 0.58 0.23 3.18
CA VAL A 17 1.08 -1.12 2.91
C VAL A 17 2.16 -1.45 3.93
N SER A 18 2.12 -2.67 4.46
CA SER A 18 3.18 -3.14 5.33
C SER A 18 4.46 -3.35 4.53
N ASP A 19 5.61 -3.20 5.19
CA ASP A 19 6.84 -3.79 4.64
C ASP A 19 6.71 -5.34 4.59
N TRP A 20 7.62 -5.97 3.87
CA TRP A 20 7.59 -7.40 3.57
C TRP A 20 7.73 -8.22 4.86
N GLY A 21 6.66 -8.93 5.24
CA GLY A 21 6.64 -9.77 6.46
C GLY A 21 6.43 -9.01 7.77
N ALA A 22 6.16 -7.70 7.74
CA ALA A 22 6.04 -6.87 8.95
C ALA A 22 4.71 -7.05 9.71
N VAL A 23 3.74 -7.78 9.16
CA VAL A 23 2.49 -8.10 9.86
C VAL A 23 2.69 -9.33 10.74
N HIS A 24 2.80 -9.13 12.05
CA HIS A 24 2.93 -10.23 13.01
C HIS A 24 1.61 -10.58 13.72
N ASN A 25 0.65 -9.64 13.76
CA ASN A 25 -0.68 -9.85 14.32
C ASN A 25 -1.73 -9.24 13.39
N THR A 26 -2.57 -10.09 12.80
CA THR A 26 -3.59 -9.68 11.82
C THR A 26 -4.56 -8.66 12.40
N LYS A 27 -5.13 -8.94 13.59
CA LYS A 27 -6.16 -8.12 14.21
C LYS A 27 -5.61 -6.75 14.59
N GLU A 28 -4.43 -6.70 15.17
CA GLU A 28 -3.81 -5.45 15.59
C GLU A 28 -3.42 -4.61 14.38
N ALA A 29 -2.81 -5.22 13.36
CA ALA A 29 -2.37 -4.49 12.17
C ALA A 29 -3.54 -3.83 11.42
N ILE A 30 -4.63 -4.56 11.17
CA ILE A 30 -5.77 -4.01 10.42
C ILE A 30 -6.47 -2.89 11.20
N ASN A 31 -6.68 -3.06 12.51
CA ASN A 31 -7.28 -2.03 13.35
C ASN A 31 -6.35 -0.83 13.56
N ALA A 32 -5.04 -1.05 13.56
CA ALA A 32 -4.05 0.02 13.60
C ALA A 32 -4.02 0.84 12.30
N GLY A 33 -4.63 0.38 11.20
CA GLY A 33 -4.74 1.11 9.94
C GLY A 33 -3.75 0.70 8.86
N ASN A 34 -3.16 -0.50 8.96
CA ASN A 34 -2.41 -1.12 7.87
C ASN A 34 -3.40 -1.80 6.90
N ASP A 35 -3.54 -1.28 5.68
CA ASP A 35 -4.59 -1.74 4.76
C ASP A 35 -4.16 -2.98 3.95
N VAL A 36 -2.87 -3.09 3.64
CA VAL A 36 -2.32 -4.16 2.80
C VAL A 36 -1.21 -4.92 3.54
N CYS A 37 -1.32 -6.24 3.58
CA CYS A 37 -0.32 -7.13 4.16
C CYS A 37 0.59 -7.66 3.05
N MET A 38 1.89 -7.38 3.14
CA MET A 38 2.91 -7.86 2.21
C MET A 38 3.78 -8.94 2.83
N GLY A 39 4.24 -9.87 2.00
CA GLY A 39 5.17 -10.93 2.40
C GLY A 39 4.59 -12.06 3.26
N SER A 40 3.27 -12.07 3.50
CA SER A 40 2.58 -13.20 4.15
C SER A 40 1.10 -13.25 3.76
N ASP A 41 0.49 -14.43 3.93
CA ASP A 41 -0.95 -14.65 3.71
C ASP A 41 -1.79 -14.41 4.98
N HIS A 42 -1.26 -13.73 6.00
CA HIS A 42 -1.95 -13.55 7.28
C HIS A 42 -3.31 -12.87 7.13
N TYR A 43 -3.45 -11.86 6.29
CA TYR A 43 -4.74 -11.20 6.07
C TYR A 43 -5.74 -12.13 5.37
N LYS A 44 -5.30 -12.81 4.32
CA LYS A 44 -6.10 -13.78 3.56
C LYS A 44 -6.62 -14.91 4.46
N ASN A 45 -5.76 -15.46 5.32
CA ASN A 45 -6.07 -16.64 6.12
C ASN A 45 -6.84 -16.31 7.40
N ASN A 46 -6.58 -15.15 8.03
CA ASN A 46 -7.08 -14.87 9.37
C ASN A 46 -8.24 -13.86 9.40
N LEU A 47 -8.31 -12.89 8.48
CA LEU A 47 -9.36 -11.86 8.52
C LEU A 47 -10.79 -12.43 8.39
N PRO A 48 -11.07 -13.41 7.51
CA PRO A 48 -12.43 -13.96 7.41
C PRO A 48 -12.93 -14.52 8.75
N GLY A 49 -12.08 -15.25 9.47
CA GLY A 49 -12.40 -15.77 10.81
C GLY A 49 -12.52 -14.68 11.87
N LEU A 50 -11.70 -13.63 11.79
CA LEU A 50 -11.78 -12.50 12.73
C LEU A 50 -13.06 -11.68 12.55
N VAL A 51 -13.53 -11.51 11.32
CA VAL A 51 -14.80 -10.84 11.01
C VAL A 51 -15.98 -11.71 11.46
N ALA A 52 -15.98 -13.00 11.11
CA ALA A 52 -17.04 -13.94 11.52
C ALA A 52 -17.21 -14.01 13.05
N ASN A 53 -16.10 -13.89 13.80
CA ASN A 53 -16.10 -13.89 15.26
C ASN A 53 -16.23 -12.48 15.89
N SER A 54 -16.59 -11.45 15.10
CA SER A 54 -16.77 -10.07 15.56
C SER A 54 -15.54 -9.48 16.27
N LYS A 55 -14.33 -9.94 15.93
CA LYS A 55 -13.05 -9.42 16.46
C LYS A 55 -12.47 -8.29 15.61
N VAL A 56 -12.91 -8.20 14.35
CA VAL A 56 -12.68 -7.10 13.41
C VAL A 56 -14.03 -6.78 12.78
N THR A 57 -14.35 -5.49 12.64
CA THR A 57 -15.63 -5.07 12.07
C THR A 57 -15.58 -5.06 10.55
N GLU A 58 -16.74 -5.22 9.90
CA GLU A 58 -16.82 -5.10 8.44
C GLU A 58 -16.51 -3.66 8.00
N GLU A 59 -16.85 -2.67 8.81
CA GLU A 59 -16.52 -1.26 8.61
C GLU A 59 -14.99 -1.05 8.53
N THR A 60 -14.22 -1.72 9.38
CA THR A 60 -12.74 -1.69 9.32
C THR A 60 -12.24 -2.22 7.98
N ILE A 61 -12.78 -3.35 7.50
CA ILE A 61 -12.40 -3.94 6.22
C ILE A 61 -12.78 -3.01 5.06
N ASN A 62 -14.00 -2.49 5.08
CA ASN A 62 -14.51 -1.57 4.06
C ASN A 62 -13.71 -0.28 4.00
N ALA A 63 -13.23 0.23 5.14
CA ALA A 63 -12.32 1.38 5.18
C ALA A 63 -10.99 1.07 4.49
N ALA A 64 -10.38 -0.09 4.77
CA ALA A 64 -9.12 -0.51 4.15
C ALA A 64 -9.28 -0.69 2.63
N VAL A 65 -10.32 -1.40 2.20
CA VAL A 65 -10.63 -1.62 0.78
C VAL A 65 -10.89 -0.29 0.06
N ARG A 66 -11.63 0.63 0.69
CA ARG A 66 -11.89 1.97 0.12
C ARG A 66 -10.61 2.74 -0.12
N ASN A 67 -9.63 2.68 0.79
CA ASN A 67 -8.35 3.35 0.62
C ASN A 67 -7.54 2.76 -0.55
N VAL A 68 -7.53 1.43 -0.68
CA VAL A 68 -6.89 0.73 -1.81
C VAL A 68 -7.54 1.13 -3.14
N LEU A 69 -8.87 1.04 -3.23
CA LEU A 69 -9.60 1.37 -4.44
C LEU A 69 -9.46 2.84 -4.82
N ARG A 70 -9.58 3.77 -3.85
CA ARG A 70 -9.35 5.21 -4.07
C ARG A 70 -7.99 5.46 -4.71
N THR A 71 -6.95 4.81 -4.19
CA THR A 71 -5.58 4.99 -4.70
C THR A 71 -5.44 4.44 -6.12
N LYS A 72 -5.99 3.25 -6.39
CA LYS A 72 -5.97 2.65 -7.74
C LYS A 72 -6.72 3.50 -8.78
N ILE A 73 -7.88 4.03 -8.40
CA ILE A 73 -8.68 4.92 -9.26
C ILE A 73 -7.90 6.19 -9.57
N LEU A 74 -7.40 6.88 -8.55
CA LEU A 74 -6.68 8.15 -8.75
C LEU A 74 -5.35 7.99 -9.47
N ALA A 75 -4.71 6.83 -9.36
CA ALA A 75 -3.51 6.50 -10.13
C ALA A 75 -3.81 6.07 -11.59
N GLY A 76 -5.08 6.04 -12.01
CA GLY A 76 -5.49 5.59 -13.35
C GLY A 76 -5.27 4.09 -13.60
N MET A 77 -4.97 3.31 -12.56
CA MET A 77 -4.63 1.89 -12.68
C MET A 77 -5.84 1.02 -13.09
N LEU A 78 -7.06 1.55 -12.92
CA LEU A 78 -8.28 0.88 -13.39
C LEU A 78 -8.63 1.25 -14.84
N ASP A 79 -8.11 2.36 -15.36
CA ASP A 79 -8.42 2.87 -16.69
C ASP A 79 -7.40 2.39 -17.73
N TYR A 80 -6.12 2.33 -17.35
CA TYR A 80 -5.03 1.99 -18.25
C TYR A 80 -3.96 1.15 -17.57
N TYR A 81 -3.65 0.00 -18.18
CA TYR A 81 -2.59 -0.90 -17.72
C TYR A 81 -1.56 -1.11 -18.85
N PRO A 82 -0.55 -0.22 -18.97
CA PRO A 82 0.43 -0.32 -20.03
C PRO A 82 1.27 -1.59 -19.87
N LYS A 83 1.57 -2.25 -20.99
CA LYS A 83 2.63 -3.26 -20.99
C LYS A 83 3.97 -2.56 -20.79
N GLY A 84 4.85 -3.17 -20.01
CA GLY A 84 6.22 -2.68 -19.84
C GLY A 84 6.95 -2.64 -21.18
N ALA A 85 7.63 -1.53 -21.46
CA ALA A 85 8.47 -1.31 -22.62
C ALA A 85 9.92 -1.66 -22.28
N LYS A 86 10.46 -2.73 -22.88
CA LYS A 86 11.81 -3.23 -22.56
C LYS A 86 12.91 -2.25 -22.94
N GLU A 87 12.69 -1.49 -24.00
CA GLU A 87 13.55 -0.42 -24.51
C GLU A 87 13.72 0.75 -23.53
N LEU A 88 12.74 0.97 -22.63
CA LEU A 88 12.84 1.98 -21.58
C LEU A 88 13.65 1.50 -20.37
N ALA A 89 13.79 0.18 -20.20
CA ALA A 89 14.61 -0.36 -19.12
C ALA A 89 16.09 -0.05 -19.41
N ASN A 90 16.73 0.70 -18.50
CA ASN A 90 18.13 1.12 -18.63
C ASN A 90 18.44 1.88 -19.94
N SER A 91 17.51 2.74 -20.39
CA SER A 91 17.72 3.56 -21.59
C SER A 91 18.86 4.58 -21.41
N VAL A 92 19.38 5.10 -22.53
CA VAL A 92 20.46 6.11 -22.52
C VAL A 92 20.04 7.35 -21.75
N GLU A 93 18.78 7.76 -21.86
CA GLU A 93 18.20 8.91 -21.17
C GLU A 93 18.15 8.69 -19.65
N HIS A 94 17.71 7.51 -19.19
CA HIS A 94 17.71 7.16 -17.77
C HIS A 94 19.14 7.13 -17.20
N VAL A 95 20.11 6.58 -17.93
CA VAL A 95 21.53 6.57 -17.53
C VAL A 95 22.07 8.00 -17.41
N ALA A 96 21.75 8.88 -18.36
CA ALA A 96 22.18 10.28 -18.32
C ALA A 96 21.63 11.02 -17.08
N ILE A 97 20.35 10.83 -16.73
CA ILE A 97 19.73 11.41 -15.53
C ILE A 97 20.38 10.88 -14.25
N CYS A 98 20.66 9.58 -14.18
CA CYS A 98 21.37 8.98 -13.04
C CYS A 98 22.77 9.60 -12.86
N GLN A 99 23.54 9.75 -13.94
CA GLN A 99 24.87 10.38 -13.88
C GLN A 99 24.81 11.82 -13.39
N GLU A 100 23.85 12.60 -13.89
CA GLU A 100 23.66 13.98 -13.48
C GLU A 100 23.26 14.11 -12.00
N SER A 101 22.35 13.23 -11.54
CA SER A 101 21.95 13.17 -10.13
C SER A 101 23.14 12.85 -9.22
N SER A 102 24.03 11.93 -9.65
CA SER A 102 25.27 11.61 -8.94
C SER A 102 26.22 12.80 -8.87
N ARG A 103 26.38 13.57 -9.95
CA ARG A 103 27.24 14.77 -9.97
C ARG A 103 26.75 15.87 -9.02
N LYS A 104 25.43 15.95 -8.81
CA LYS A 104 24.79 16.94 -7.94
C LYS A 104 24.68 16.52 -6.47
N SER A 105 25.03 15.27 -6.15
CA SER A 105 24.94 14.71 -4.80
C SER A 105 26.27 14.74 -4.04
N ILE A 106 27.36 15.21 -4.68
CA ILE A 106 28.65 15.50 -4.06
C ILE A 106 28.82 17.00 -3.83
#